data_AF-A0A7C3PD26-F1
#
_entry.id   AF-A0A7C3PD26-F1
#
_cell.length_a   1.000
_cell.length_b   1.000
_cell.length_c   1.000
_cell.angle_alpha   90.00
_cell.angle_beta   90.00
_cell.angle_gamma   90.00
#
_symmetry.space_group_name_H-M   'P 1'
#
loop_
_entity.id
_entity.type
_entity.pdbx_description
1 polymer ?
#
loop_
_entity_poly.entity_id
_entity_poly.type
_entity_poly.pdbx_seq_one_letter_code
_entity_poly.pdbx_strand_id
1 'polypeptide(L)'
;MNRKEKAVIVAIASNVLLIALKFLLAALSGSVSLRASAWHSFSDLIPSLVVLAGLVLSRREDTKATQGISRTENIIAVIVAGFIFYVGIEIVRDVLSRATEELSNVPLVAAISLISIAITYFMARYQIYVGRETASPALIANGIHARVDMYSSVVVVAALVGYIVGFVTLDKIAATIVVLLIFGNGLEILANAIKALRRGGFLDFSHGEGVFWEKILQGIRRFATAGLILLVIAYIASGVYRLNWNEVAIVKRFGKPIRQVEAGLHYRLPWPLETVNRIALTDVRTEHVPSSLMLTGDENLIEIEAIAQYQVKDPFAFIYNLSDPGELVRNAVEAALRNQINQGPIDFMLTEGKGEIQERAQQIAQDALDQQGSGIRLLTVQLTKDAPPGDVMEAFRDVASAREDKDTYINEALAYQSELVTKARGEAQKLVEEALAYRGEKIHTATGDAGRFISKVLEYQK
;
A
#
# COMPACT_ATOMS: atom_id res chain seq x y z
N MET A 1 -1.25 57.95 29.47
CA MET A 1 -1.65 56.99 28.41
C MET A 1 -3.13 56.67 28.58
N ASN A 2 -3.95 57.01 27.59
CA ASN A 2 -5.39 56.76 27.60
C ASN A 2 -5.67 55.25 27.39
N ARG A 3 -6.85 54.77 27.82
CA ARG A 3 -7.25 53.35 27.71
C ARG A 3 -7.13 52.81 26.27
N LYS A 4 -7.40 53.65 25.26
CA LYS A 4 -7.19 53.37 23.83
C LYS A 4 -5.73 53.09 23.46
N GLU A 5 -4.77 53.84 24.00
CA GLU A 5 -3.35 53.70 23.68
C GLU A 5 -2.76 52.45 24.32
N LYS A 6 -3.18 52.16 25.56
CA LYS A 6 -2.83 50.89 26.23
C LYS A 6 -3.28 49.71 25.39
N ALA A 7 -4.51 49.74 24.87
CA ALA A 7 -5.04 48.65 24.05
C ALA A 7 -4.30 48.50 22.71
N VAL A 8 -3.94 49.60 22.05
CA VAL A 8 -3.15 49.55 20.79
C VAL A 8 -1.73 49.03 21.04
N ILE A 9 -1.07 49.45 22.13
CA ILE A 9 0.28 48.96 22.47
C ILE A 9 0.25 47.49 22.83
N VAL A 10 -0.73 47.04 23.61
CA VAL A 10 -0.92 45.61 23.93
C VAL A 10 -1.15 44.80 22.65
N ALA A 11 -1.99 45.31 21.73
CA ALA A 11 -2.22 44.65 20.45
C ALA A 11 -0.94 44.50 19.61
N ILE A 12 -0.15 45.56 19.48
CA ILE A 12 1.12 45.53 18.73
C ILE A 12 2.11 44.56 19.39
N ALA A 13 2.26 44.61 20.71
CA ALA A 13 3.18 43.73 21.44
C ALA A 13 2.80 42.25 21.27
N SER A 14 1.50 41.93 21.35
CA SER A 14 1.02 40.57 21.10
C SER A 14 1.18 40.14 19.65
N ASN A 15 0.94 41.03 18.68
CA ASN A 15 1.16 40.71 17.27
C ASN A 15 2.63 40.41 16.97
N VAL A 16 3.57 41.19 17.53
CA VAL A 16 5.01 40.93 17.41
C VAL A 16 5.36 39.55 17.98
N LEU A 17 4.84 39.21 19.16
CA LEU A 17 5.06 37.89 19.76
C LEU A 17 4.47 36.75 18.91
N LEU A 18 3.27 36.94 18.36
CA LEU A 18 2.63 35.98 17.47
C LEU A 18 3.42 35.79 16.17
N ILE A 19 3.93 36.86 15.57
CA ILE A 19 4.75 36.81 14.36
C ILE A 19 6.02 36.00 14.62
N ALA A 20 6.73 36.29 15.73
CA ALA A 20 7.93 35.55 16.11
C ALA A 20 7.63 34.06 16.35
N LEU A 21 6.52 33.76 17.04
CA LEU A 21 6.06 32.38 17.24
C LEU A 21 5.77 31.66 15.91
N LYS A 22 5.04 32.30 14.99
CA LYS A 22 4.71 31.71 13.69
C LYS A 22 5.96 31.44 12.84
N PHE A 23 6.92 32.36 12.80
CA PHE A 23 8.20 32.14 12.10
C PHE A 23 8.99 30.98 12.71
N LEU A 24 9.04 30.87 14.03
CA LEU A 24 9.68 29.76 14.72
C LEU A 24 9.00 28.42 14.38
N LEU A 25 7.67 28.37 14.43
CA LEU A 25 6.89 27.18 14.08
C LEU A 25 7.04 26.79 12.61
N ALA A 26 7.10 27.76 11.70
CA ALA A 26 7.37 27.53 10.28
C ALA A 26 8.76 26.94 10.05
N ALA A 27 9.79 27.44 10.77
CA ALA A 27 11.15 26.93 10.69
C ALA A 27 11.28 25.51 11.26
N LEU A 28 10.60 25.21 12.38
CA LEU A 28 10.63 23.88 13.00
C LEU A 28 9.90 22.80 12.20
N SER A 29 8.87 23.19 11.44
CA SER A 29 8.03 22.25 10.69
C SER A 29 8.36 22.12 9.22
N GLY A 30 8.94 23.16 8.61
CA GLY A 30 9.02 23.29 7.16
C GLY A 30 7.69 23.64 6.48
N SER A 31 6.62 23.89 7.25
CA SER A 31 5.28 24.17 6.72
C SER A 31 5.24 25.47 5.91
N VAL A 32 4.76 25.37 4.67
CA VAL A 32 4.61 26.51 3.77
C VAL A 32 3.41 27.34 4.20
N SER A 33 2.35 26.72 4.72
CA SER A 33 1.17 27.45 5.21
C SER A 33 1.45 28.29 6.45
N LEU A 34 2.25 27.77 7.40
CA LEU A 34 2.71 28.54 8.56
C LEU A 34 3.62 29.69 8.16
N ARG A 35 4.54 29.47 7.20
CA ARG A 35 5.41 30.52 6.67
C ARG A 35 4.60 31.63 6.01
N ALA A 36 3.62 31.27 5.19
CA ALA A 36 2.70 32.22 4.58
C ALA A 36 1.92 33.01 5.64
N SER A 37 1.42 32.34 6.68
CA SER A 37 0.71 33.00 7.78
C SER A 37 1.60 33.92 8.61
N ALA A 38 2.88 33.59 8.79
CA ALA A 38 3.85 34.44 9.48
C ALA A 38 4.12 35.74 8.70
N TRP A 39 4.35 35.60 7.40
CA TRP A 39 4.55 36.73 6.48
C TRP A 39 3.32 37.63 6.38
N HIS A 40 2.13 37.04 6.30
CA HIS A 40 0.85 37.76 6.36
C HIS A 40 0.76 38.65 7.61
N SER A 41 0.92 38.06 8.80
CA SER A 41 0.85 38.81 10.06
C SER A 41 1.98 39.85 10.20
N PHE A 42 3.16 39.59 9.62
CA PHE A 42 4.26 40.57 9.61
C PHE A 42 3.92 41.80 8.77
N SER A 43 3.36 41.59 7.57
CA SER A 43 2.92 42.69 6.71
C SER A 43 1.81 43.53 7.35
N ASP A 44 0.88 42.89 8.07
CA ASP A 44 -0.22 43.58 8.77
C ASP A 44 0.22 44.39 10.01
N LEU A 45 1.44 44.13 10.51
CA LEU A 45 2.02 44.92 11.59
C LEU A 45 2.34 46.35 11.13
N ILE A 46 2.72 46.53 9.86
CA ILE A 46 3.20 47.82 9.36
C ILE A 46 2.07 48.87 9.31
N PRO A 47 0.88 48.60 8.72
CA PRO A 47 -0.24 49.53 8.80
C PRO A 47 -0.61 49.89 10.24
N SER A 48 -0.59 48.91 11.15
CA SER A 48 -0.89 49.13 12.57
C SER A 48 0.10 50.09 13.24
N LEU A 49 1.39 50.00 12.90
CA LEU A 49 2.43 50.91 13.39
C LEU A 49 2.28 52.32 12.80
N VAL A 50 1.94 52.42 11.52
CA VAL A 50 1.70 53.70 10.84
C VAL A 50 0.50 54.42 11.47
N VAL A 51 -0.61 53.71 11.70
CA VAL A 51 -1.79 54.26 12.38
C VAL A 51 -1.47 54.72 13.80
N LEU A 52 -0.67 53.95 14.56
CA LEU A 52 -0.21 54.36 15.88
C LEU A 52 0.62 55.64 15.82
N ALA A 53 1.58 55.73 14.89
CA ALA A 53 2.41 56.91 14.71
C ALA A 53 1.54 58.14 14.37
N GLY A 54 0.58 57.99 13.45
CA GLY A 54 -0.39 59.04 13.11
C GLY A 54 -1.22 59.51 14.31
N LEU A 55 -1.74 58.58 15.12
CA LEU A 55 -2.54 58.89 16.31
C LEU A 55 -1.72 59.62 17.40
N VAL A 56 -0.46 59.22 17.59
CA VAL A 56 0.44 59.84 18.58
C VAL A 56 0.88 61.23 18.11
N LEU A 57 1.17 61.40 16.82
CA LEU A 57 1.62 62.66 16.22
C LEU A 57 0.51 63.70 16.09
N SER A 58 -0.75 63.28 15.88
CA SER A 58 -1.92 64.17 15.82
C SER A 58 -2.17 64.95 17.13
N ARG A 59 -1.41 64.71 18.20
CA ARG A 59 -1.46 65.47 19.45
C ARG A 59 -0.61 66.75 19.45
N ARG A 60 0.33 66.92 18.50
CA ARG A 60 1.14 68.14 18.40
C ARG A 60 0.46 69.10 17.43
N GLU A 61 -0.07 70.22 17.94
CA GLU A 61 -0.91 71.23 17.28
C GLU A 61 -0.23 72.05 16.14
N ASP A 62 0.75 71.51 15.42
CA ASP A 62 1.36 72.22 14.29
C ASP A 62 0.70 71.87 12.95
N THR A 63 -0.25 72.72 12.55
CA THR A 63 -1.13 72.56 11.37
C THR A 63 -0.41 72.54 10.01
N LYS A 64 0.85 72.97 9.92
CA LYS A 64 1.69 72.78 8.70
C LYS A 64 2.46 71.46 8.68
N ALA A 65 2.78 70.88 9.83
CA ALA A 65 3.42 69.57 9.93
C ALA A 65 2.42 68.44 9.62
N THR A 66 1.14 68.64 9.93
CA THR A 66 0.07 67.63 9.72
C THR A 66 -0.20 67.30 8.24
N GLN A 67 -0.04 68.27 7.32
CA GLN A 67 -0.22 68.04 5.87
C GLN A 67 0.96 67.31 5.20
N GLY A 68 2.18 67.47 5.73
CA GLY A 68 3.35 66.70 5.26
C GLY A 68 3.27 65.24 5.69
N ILE A 69 2.78 65.00 6.91
CA ILE A 69 2.65 63.67 7.51
C ILE A 69 1.66 62.79 6.72
N SER A 70 0.51 63.32 6.28
CA SER A 70 -0.46 62.52 5.50
C SER A 70 0.09 62.08 4.14
N ARG A 71 0.92 62.89 3.49
CA ARG A 71 1.62 62.50 2.25
C ARG A 71 2.63 61.39 2.49
N THR A 72 3.41 61.48 3.57
CA THR A 72 4.36 60.44 3.97
C THR A 72 3.63 59.14 4.32
N GLU A 73 2.48 59.21 5.00
CA GLU A 73 1.62 58.07 5.32
C GLU A 73 1.14 57.35 4.05
N ASN A 74 0.63 58.11 3.08
CA ASN A 74 0.18 57.59 1.79
C ASN A 74 1.32 56.90 1.01
N ILE A 75 2.52 57.49 1.00
CA ILE A 75 3.71 56.92 0.34
C ILE A 75 4.12 55.61 1.03
N ILE A 76 4.13 55.59 2.37
CA ILE A 76 4.45 54.38 3.15
C ILE A 76 3.44 53.28 2.82
N ALA A 77 2.14 53.57 2.75
CA ALA A 77 1.12 52.59 2.41
C ALA A 77 1.31 51.97 1.02
N VAL A 78 1.74 52.76 0.01
CA VAL A 78 2.08 52.24 -1.32
C VAL A 78 3.31 51.31 -1.28
N ILE A 79 4.35 51.69 -0.54
CA ILE A 79 5.56 50.85 -0.36
C ILE A 79 5.20 49.53 0.34
N VAL A 80 4.40 49.60 1.40
CA VAL A 80 3.93 48.42 2.15
C VAL A 80 3.08 47.53 1.27
N ALA A 81 2.16 48.07 0.48
CA ALA A 81 1.40 47.28 -0.48
C ALA A 81 2.33 46.58 -1.48
N GLY A 82 3.32 47.28 -2.05
CA GLY A 82 4.32 46.67 -2.92
C GLY A 82 5.10 45.53 -2.26
N PHE A 83 5.49 45.70 -0.99
CA PHE A 83 6.14 44.66 -0.19
C PHE A 83 5.22 43.45 0.04
N ILE A 84 3.93 43.67 0.32
CA ILE A 84 2.92 42.61 0.44
C ILE A 84 2.82 41.79 -0.84
N PHE A 85 2.77 42.45 -2.02
CA PHE A 85 2.77 41.75 -3.31
C PHE A 85 4.05 40.94 -3.53
N TYR A 86 5.22 41.51 -3.21
CA TYR A 86 6.50 40.80 -3.33
C TYR A 86 6.52 39.53 -2.48
N VAL A 87 6.13 39.64 -1.20
CA VAL A 87 6.03 38.51 -0.27
C VAL A 87 5.01 37.47 -0.78
N GLY A 88 3.86 37.92 -1.30
CA GLY A 88 2.87 37.04 -1.91
C GLY A 88 3.43 36.24 -3.09
N ILE A 89 4.19 36.87 -3.98
CA ILE A 89 4.85 36.21 -5.13
C ILE A 89 5.89 35.20 -4.65
N GLU A 90 6.69 35.55 -3.64
CA GLU A 90 7.70 34.63 -3.09
C GLU A 90 7.05 33.38 -2.48
N ILE A 91 5.94 33.53 -1.76
CA ILE A 91 5.19 32.38 -1.23
C ILE A 91 4.59 31.52 -2.36
N VAL A 92 4.06 32.13 -3.42
CA VAL A 92 3.56 31.38 -4.60
C VAL A 92 4.69 30.54 -5.21
N ARG A 93 5.87 31.13 -5.35
CA ARG A 93 7.05 30.43 -5.85
C ARG A 93 7.44 29.27 -4.94
N ASP A 94 7.41 29.46 -3.63
CA ASP A 94 7.65 28.39 -2.65
C ASP A 94 6.63 27.25 -2.77
N VAL A 95 5.34 27.56 -2.93
CA VAL A 95 4.26 26.56 -3.09
C VAL A 95 4.42 25.73 -4.38
N LEU A 96 4.85 26.36 -5.48
CA LEU A 96 4.99 25.73 -6.79
C LEU A 96 6.31 24.96 -6.98
N SER A 97 7.41 25.45 -6.39
CA SER A 97 8.76 24.91 -6.62
C SER A 97 9.14 23.77 -5.67
N ARG A 98 8.62 23.75 -4.44
CA ARG A 98 8.90 22.66 -3.50
C ARG A 98 8.10 21.43 -3.91
N ALA A 99 8.78 20.33 -4.24
CA ALA A 99 8.18 18.99 -4.16
C ALA A 99 7.63 18.78 -2.73
N THR A 100 6.78 17.78 -2.50
CA THR A 100 6.22 17.50 -1.17
C THR A 100 7.34 17.11 -0.19
N GLU A 101 8.05 18.10 0.35
CA GLU A 101 8.97 17.93 1.48
C GLU A 101 8.16 17.43 2.66
N GLU A 102 8.66 16.40 3.34
CA GLU A 102 8.02 15.88 4.55
C GLU A 102 8.13 16.90 5.67
N LEU A 103 7.00 17.22 6.29
CA LEU A 103 6.96 18.14 7.41
C LEU A 103 7.53 17.44 8.64
N SER A 104 8.37 18.15 9.37
CA SER A 104 8.97 17.65 10.62
C SER A 104 8.16 18.10 11.83
N ASN A 105 8.14 17.31 12.91
CA ASN A 105 7.58 17.70 14.21
C ASN A 105 6.12 18.21 14.18
N VAL A 106 5.30 17.74 13.22
CA VAL A 106 3.94 18.25 12.98
C VAL A 106 3.02 18.22 14.20
N PRO A 107 2.98 17.14 15.02
CA PRO A 107 2.09 17.10 16.18
C PRO A 107 2.39 18.20 17.21
N LEU A 108 3.67 18.46 17.49
CA LEU A 108 4.10 19.53 18.39
C LEU A 108 3.74 20.91 17.82
N VAL A 109 4.03 21.11 16.53
CA VAL A 109 3.80 22.39 15.85
C VAL A 109 2.31 22.71 15.76
N ALA A 110 1.46 21.71 15.48
CA ALA A 110 0.00 21.87 15.48
C ALA A 110 -0.51 22.23 16.88
N ALA A 111 -0.01 21.57 17.94
CA ALA A 111 -0.38 21.85 19.32
C ALA A 111 0.00 23.28 19.75
N ILE A 112 1.21 23.74 19.44
CA ILE A 112 1.66 25.10 19.77
C ILE A 112 0.90 26.13 18.91
N SER A 113 0.55 25.79 17.66
CA SER A 113 -0.22 26.67 16.78
C SER A 113 -1.63 26.96 17.33
N LEU A 114 -2.23 26.05 18.12
CA LEU A 114 -3.50 26.30 18.83
C LEU A 114 -3.38 27.46 19.84
N ILE A 115 -2.21 27.65 20.44
CA ILE A 115 -1.94 28.78 21.35
C ILE A 115 -2.00 30.10 20.56
N SER A 116 -1.48 30.13 19.34
CA SER A 116 -1.57 31.32 18.47
C SER A 116 -3.03 31.69 18.15
N ILE A 117 -3.89 30.70 17.93
CA ILE A 117 -5.34 30.89 17.72
C ILE A 117 -6.00 31.42 19.00
N ALA A 118 -5.65 30.88 20.17
CA ALA A 118 -6.19 31.35 21.44
C ALA A 118 -5.81 32.82 21.70
N ILE A 119 -4.55 33.18 21.51
CA ILE A 119 -4.06 34.56 21.69
C ILE A 119 -4.77 35.53 20.73
N THR A 120 -4.88 35.18 19.45
CA THR A 120 -5.58 36.01 18.45
C THR A 120 -7.08 36.14 18.75
N TYR A 121 -7.74 35.08 19.22
CA TYR A 121 -9.13 35.12 19.67
C TYR A 121 -9.34 36.14 20.81
N PHE A 122 -8.52 36.04 21.86
CA PHE A 122 -8.60 36.94 23.00
C PHE A 122 -8.26 38.38 22.62
N MET A 123 -7.27 38.56 21.74
CA MET A 123 -6.92 39.88 21.22
C MET A 123 -8.07 40.51 20.43
N ALA A 124 -8.68 39.77 19.50
CA ALA A 124 -9.82 40.22 18.72
C ALA A 124 -10.99 40.63 19.62
N ARG A 125 -11.31 39.81 20.64
CA ARG A 125 -12.32 40.13 21.66
C ARG A 125 -11.97 41.40 22.44
N TYR A 126 -10.73 41.52 22.88
CA TYR A 126 -10.24 42.64 23.68
C TYR A 126 -10.29 43.96 22.92
N GLN A 127 -9.80 43.98 21.67
CA GLN A 127 -9.81 45.15 20.80
C GLN A 127 -11.24 45.62 20.49
N ILE A 128 -12.16 44.70 20.15
CA ILE A 128 -13.57 45.04 19.92
C ILE A 128 -14.22 45.60 21.18
N TYR A 129 -13.94 45.00 22.34
CA TYR A 129 -14.49 45.45 23.62
C TYR A 129 -14.02 46.87 23.97
N VAL A 130 -12.70 47.11 23.99
CA VAL A 130 -12.15 48.44 24.30
C VAL A 130 -12.52 49.45 23.21
N GLY A 131 -12.61 49.03 21.95
CA GLY A 131 -13.04 49.87 20.84
C GLY A 131 -14.47 50.39 21.00
N ARG A 132 -15.38 49.55 21.50
CA ARG A 132 -16.77 49.95 21.82
C ARG A 132 -16.83 50.87 23.03
N GLU A 133 -16.10 50.58 24.10
CA GLU A 133 -16.07 51.44 25.29
C GLU A 133 -15.48 52.82 25.01
N THR A 134 -14.48 52.90 24.14
CA THR A 134 -13.77 54.15 23.81
C THR A 134 -14.32 54.84 22.56
N ALA A 135 -15.43 54.33 22.00
CA ALA A 135 -16.03 54.80 20.75
C ALA A 135 -14.99 55.04 19.64
N SER A 136 -14.06 54.09 19.47
CA SER A 136 -12.96 54.16 18.51
C SER A 136 -13.20 53.18 17.35
N PRO A 137 -13.67 53.66 16.18
CA PRO A 137 -13.89 52.83 15.01
C PRO A 137 -12.62 52.09 14.57
N ALA A 138 -11.46 52.75 14.61
CA ALA A 138 -10.17 52.16 14.25
C ALA A 138 -9.80 50.93 15.13
N LEU A 139 -10.09 50.97 16.43
CA LEU A 139 -9.80 49.85 17.32
C LEU A 139 -10.78 48.68 17.11
N ILE A 140 -12.03 48.97 16.75
CA ILE A 140 -13.02 47.95 16.38
C ILE A 140 -12.60 47.29 15.05
N ALA A 141 -12.17 48.07 14.06
CA ALA A 141 -11.68 47.57 12.77
C ALA A 141 -10.48 46.64 12.96
N ASN A 142 -9.48 47.04 13.75
CA ASN A 142 -8.34 46.18 14.11
C ASN A 142 -8.77 44.87 14.78
N GLY A 143 -9.78 44.91 15.65
CA GLY A 143 -10.32 43.70 16.29
C GLY A 143 -11.08 42.77 15.33
N ILE A 144 -11.71 43.32 14.29
CA ILE A 144 -12.30 42.53 13.20
C ILE A 144 -11.19 41.91 12.36
N HIS A 145 -10.13 42.67 12.05
CA HIS A 145 -8.95 42.18 11.34
C HIS A 145 -8.28 41.02 12.08
N ALA A 146 -8.05 41.17 13.39
CA ALA A 146 -7.51 40.10 14.24
C ALA A 146 -8.38 38.83 14.23
N ARG A 147 -9.70 38.95 13.98
CA ARG A 147 -10.59 37.80 13.82
C ARG A 147 -10.38 37.10 12.47
N VAL A 148 -10.13 37.83 11.39
CA VAL A 148 -9.77 37.26 10.08
C VAL A 148 -8.45 36.49 10.19
N ASP A 149 -7.47 37.06 10.87
CA ASP A 149 -6.18 36.42 11.18
C ASP A 149 -6.31 35.15 12.03
N MET A 150 -7.25 35.14 12.98
CA MET A 150 -7.57 33.94 13.74
C MET A 150 -8.13 32.85 12.81
N TYR A 151 -9.05 33.19 11.90
CA TYR A 151 -9.60 32.20 10.97
C TYR A 151 -8.55 31.68 9.98
N SER A 152 -7.64 32.51 9.48
CA SER A 152 -6.53 32.04 8.65
C SER A 152 -5.61 31.09 9.43
N SER A 153 -5.35 31.37 10.71
CA SER A 153 -4.58 30.49 11.59
C SER A 153 -5.30 29.16 11.88
N VAL A 154 -6.64 29.15 11.96
CA VAL A 154 -7.45 27.92 12.06
C VAL A 154 -7.31 27.07 10.80
N VAL A 155 -7.33 27.67 9.60
CA VAL A 155 -7.13 26.94 8.34
C VAL A 155 -5.76 26.26 8.31
N VAL A 156 -4.71 26.96 8.76
CA VAL A 156 -3.35 26.42 8.88
C VAL A 156 -3.30 25.23 9.84
N VAL A 157 -3.87 25.35 11.04
CA VAL A 157 -3.90 24.24 12.01
C VAL A 157 -4.70 23.05 11.47
N ALA A 158 -5.84 23.29 10.82
CA ALA A 158 -6.62 22.21 10.21
C ALA A 158 -5.82 21.45 9.13
N ALA A 159 -5.01 22.16 8.34
CA ALA A 159 -4.12 21.55 7.36
C ALA A 159 -3.01 20.73 8.02
N LEU A 160 -2.39 21.23 9.10
CA LEU A 160 -1.39 20.47 9.87
C LEU A 160 -1.99 19.21 10.50
N VAL A 161 -3.20 19.30 11.06
CA VAL A 161 -3.92 18.12 11.59
C VAL A 161 -4.25 17.14 10.47
N GLY A 162 -4.70 17.62 9.32
CA GLY A 162 -4.95 16.78 8.16
C GLY A 162 -3.68 16.11 7.61
N TYR A 163 -2.53 16.79 7.70
CA TYR A 163 -1.23 16.20 7.40
C TYR A 163 -0.90 15.03 8.35
N ILE A 164 -1.20 15.14 9.66
CA ILE A 164 -1.04 14.04 10.63
C ILE A 164 -1.92 12.83 10.26
N VAL A 165 -3.09 13.07 9.67
CA VAL A 165 -4.01 12.02 9.19
C VAL A 165 -3.56 11.40 7.86
N GLY A 166 -2.49 11.92 7.23
CA GLY A 166 -1.90 11.40 5.99
C GLY A 166 -2.21 12.21 4.74
N PHE A 167 -2.96 13.32 4.84
CA PHE A 167 -3.26 14.19 3.70
C PHE A 167 -2.14 15.22 3.48
N VAL A 168 -1.06 14.79 2.83
CA VAL A 168 0.17 15.58 2.64
C VAL A 168 -0.01 16.87 1.82
N THR A 169 -1.07 16.96 1.01
CA THR A 169 -1.33 18.13 0.15
C THR A 169 -2.05 19.28 0.85
N LEU A 170 -2.61 19.07 2.05
CA LEU A 170 -3.42 20.07 2.73
C LEU A 170 -2.62 21.31 3.15
N ASP A 171 -1.34 21.15 3.50
CA ASP A 171 -0.47 22.30 3.83
C ASP A 171 -0.33 23.26 2.64
N LYS A 172 -0.15 22.73 1.43
CA LYS A 172 -0.08 23.55 0.21
C LYS A 172 -1.41 24.25 -0.08
N ILE A 173 -2.53 23.55 0.09
CA ILE A 173 -3.87 24.13 -0.12
C ILE A 173 -4.10 25.28 0.88
N ALA A 174 -3.75 25.09 2.16
CA ALA A 174 -3.84 26.15 3.16
C ALA A 174 -2.92 27.33 2.84
N ALA A 175 -1.68 27.07 2.38
CA ALA A 175 -0.78 28.12 1.94
C ALA A 175 -1.36 28.93 0.78
N THR A 176 -1.96 28.29 -0.22
CA THR A 176 -2.64 28.97 -1.33
C THR A 176 -3.78 29.86 -0.84
N ILE A 177 -4.60 29.38 0.11
CA ILE A 177 -5.67 30.17 0.70
C ILE A 177 -5.08 31.42 1.38
N VAL A 178 -4.05 31.26 2.21
CA VAL A 178 -3.41 32.39 2.91
C VAL A 178 -2.81 33.39 1.91
N VAL A 179 -2.17 32.92 0.84
CA VAL A 179 -1.65 33.78 -0.22
C VAL A 179 -2.74 34.62 -0.88
N LEU A 180 -3.91 34.03 -1.15
CA LEU A 180 -5.05 34.78 -1.69
C LEU A 180 -5.53 35.86 -0.71
N LEU A 181 -5.46 35.60 0.61
CA LEU A 181 -5.77 36.60 1.63
C LEU A 181 -4.75 37.76 1.61
N ILE A 182 -3.46 37.43 1.55
CA ILE A 182 -2.36 38.41 1.46
C ILE A 182 -2.55 39.33 0.25
N PHE A 183 -2.82 38.76 -0.93
CA PHE A 183 -3.06 39.56 -2.14
C PHE A 183 -4.33 40.41 -2.04
N GLY A 184 -5.40 39.89 -1.44
CA GLY A 184 -6.63 40.63 -1.17
C GLY A 184 -6.37 41.88 -0.33
N ASN A 185 -5.67 41.73 0.79
CA ASN A 185 -5.28 42.84 1.66
C ASN A 185 -4.33 43.81 0.96
N GLY A 186 -3.34 43.30 0.21
CA GLY A 186 -2.42 44.13 -0.56
C GLY A 186 -3.13 45.02 -1.58
N LEU A 187 -4.11 44.47 -2.31
CA LEU A 187 -4.95 45.23 -3.26
C LEU A 187 -5.80 46.29 -2.55
N GLU A 188 -6.38 45.96 -1.40
CA GLU A 188 -7.19 46.90 -0.62
C GLU A 188 -6.35 48.08 -0.10
N ILE A 189 -5.21 47.80 0.52
CA ILE A 189 -4.27 48.82 1.00
C ILE A 189 -3.80 49.70 -0.15
N LEU A 190 -3.45 49.11 -1.29
CA LEU A 190 -3.02 49.85 -2.49
C LEU A 190 -4.13 50.76 -3.03
N ALA A 191 -5.36 50.23 -3.15
CA ALA A 191 -6.51 50.99 -3.63
C ALA A 191 -6.83 52.18 -2.72
N ASN A 192 -6.78 51.97 -1.41
CA ASN A 192 -7.00 53.02 -0.42
C ASN A 192 -5.88 54.07 -0.46
N ALA A 193 -4.61 53.66 -0.58
CA ALA A 193 -3.48 54.56 -0.69
C ALA A 193 -3.53 55.42 -1.96
N ILE A 194 -3.83 54.84 -3.12
CA ILE A 194 -3.98 55.58 -4.39
C ILE A 194 -5.12 56.60 -4.30
N LYS A 195 -6.26 56.19 -3.72
CA LYS A 195 -7.43 57.07 -3.56
C LYS A 195 -7.14 58.25 -2.64
N ALA A 196 -6.41 58.03 -1.55
CA ALA A 196 -5.99 59.08 -0.62
C ALA A 196 -4.98 60.03 -1.27
N LEU A 197 -4.01 59.51 -2.03
CA LEU A 197 -3.02 60.29 -2.77
C LEU A 197 -3.65 61.17 -3.86
N ARG A 198 -4.71 60.68 -4.52
CA ARG A 198 -5.50 61.45 -5.50
C ARG A 198 -6.36 62.55 -4.88
N ARG A 199 -6.88 62.34 -3.67
CA ARG A 199 -7.80 63.29 -2.99
C ARG A 199 -7.10 64.23 -2.01
N GLY A 200 -5.80 64.03 -1.76
CA GLY A 200 -5.04 64.82 -0.78
C GLY A 200 -5.51 64.64 0.67
N GLY A 201 -6.15 63.51 0.96
CA GLY A 201 -6.73 63.19 2.27
C GLY A 201 -5.85 62.25 3.11
N PHE A 202 -6.24 62.06 4.37
CA PHE A 202 -5.68 61.03 5.25
C PHE A 202 -6.10 59.63 4.78
N LEU A 203 -5.25 58.64 5.06
CA LEU A 203 -5.63 57.24 4.90
C LEU A 203 -6.74 56.92 5.92
N ASP A 204 -7.92 56.57 5.42
CA ASP A 204 -9.00 56.06 6.26
C ASP A 204 -9.18 54.56 6.03
N PHE A 205 -8.59 53.77 6.94
CA PHE A 205 -8.76 52.32 7.01
C PHE A 205 -10.10 51.92 7.68
N SER A 206 -10.82 52.86 8.30
CA SER A 206 -11.99 52.56 9.15
C SER A 206 -13.26 52.15 8.38
N HIS A 207 -13.39 52.48 7.09
CA HIS A 207 -14.66 52.34 6.35
C HIS A 207 -14.67 51.23 5.29
N GLY A 208 -13.54 50.59 4.98
CA GLY A 208 -13.42 49.56 3.92
C GLY A 208 -13.25 48.12 4.44
N GLU A 209 -12.40 47.95 5.47
CA GLU A 209 -11.82 46.66 5.82
C GLU A 209 -12.84 45.63 6.36
N GLY A 210 -13.91 46.09 7.02
CA GLY A 210 -14.89 45.18 7.62
C GLY A 210 -15.84 44.51 6.63
N VAL A 211 -16.21 45.18 5.53
CA VAL A 211 -17.35 44.77 4.69
C VAL A 211 -16.98 43.69 3.68
N PHE A 212 -15.77 43.73 3.13
CA PHE A 212 -15.29 42.75 2.15
C PHE A 212 -15.07 41.37 2.81
N TRP A 213 -14.33 41.35 3.92
CA TRP A 213 -13.98 40.13 4.64
C TRP A 213 -15.18 39.47 5.32
N GLU A 214 -16.14 40.25 5.83
CA GLU A 214 -17.35 39.69 6.45
C GLU A 214 -18.25 38.99 5.43
N LYS A 215 -18.35 39.50 4.19
CA LYS A 215 -19.09 38.84 3.10
C LYS A 215 -18.41 37.54 2.65
N ILE A 216 -17.08 37.54 2.53
CA ILE A 216 -16.30 36.34 2.18
C ILE A 216 -16.45 35.27 3.27
N LEU A 217 -16.32 35.64 4.54
CA LEU A 217 -16.48 34.71 5.68
C LEU A 217 -17.89 34.11 5.76
N GLN A 218 -18.94 34.89 5.49
CA GLN A 218 -20.31 34.38 5.45
C GLN A 218 -20.53 33.42 4.27
N GLY A 219 -19.94 33.71 3.10
CA GLY A 219 -19.94 32.80 1.96
C GLY A 219 -19.22 31.49 2.27
N ILE A 220 -17.98 31.58 2.77
CA ILE A 220 -17.16 30.43 3.16
C ILE A 220 -17.88 29.59 4.21
N ARG A 221 -18.56 30.18 5.22
CA ARG A 221 -19.27 29.40 6.25
C ARG A 221 -20.43 28.57 5.67
N ARG A 222 -21.13 29.06 4.65
CA ARG A 222 -22.21 28.32 3.96
C ARG A 222 -21.66 27.19 3.09
N PHE A 223 -20.56 27.43 2.38
CA PHE A 223 -19.90 26.40 1.58
C PHE A 223 -19.11 25.39 2.42
N ALA A 224 -18.51 25.80 3.52
CA ALA A 224 -17.78 24.95 4.44
C ALA A 224 -18.71 24.00 5.21
N THR A 225 -19.93 24.44 5.57
CA THR A 225 -20.93 23.55 6.17
C THR A 225 -21.44 22.52 5.17
N ALA A 226 -21.71 22.91 3.93
CA ALA A 226 -22.08 21.97 2.86
C ALA A 226 -20.92 20.99 2.53
N GLY A 227 -19.69 21.49 2.43
CA GLY A 227 -18.49 20.68 2.18
C GLY A 227 -18.17 19.72 3.33
N LEU A 228 -18.36 20.14 4.58
CA LEU A 228 -18.22 19.27 5.76
C LEU A 228 -19.24 18.14 5.75
N ILE A 229 -20.50 18.42 5.42
CA ILE A 229 -21.54 17.40 5.29
C ILE A 229 -21.17 16.41 4.18
N LEU A 230 -20.70 16.89 3.04
CA LEU A 230 -20.29 16.06 1.91
C LEU A 230 -19.07 15.19 2.25
N LEU A 231 -18.10 15.73 3.00
CA LEU A 231 -16.96 14.97 3.53
C LEU A 231 -17.39 13.90 4.55
N VAL A 232 -18.35 14.19 5.43
CA VAL A 232 -18.89 13.20 6.37
C VAL A 232 -19.61 12.08 5.63
N ILE A 233 -20.40 12.41 4.60
CA ILE A 233 -21.05 11.40 3.75
C ILE A 233 -20.01 10.56 3.01
N ALA A 234 -18.98 11.19 2.41
CA ALA A 234 -17.90 10.50 1.74
C ALA A 234 -17.10 9.58 2.70
N TYR A 235 -16.86 10.04 3.93
CA TYR A 235 -16.21 9.26 4.98
C TYR A 235 -17.05 8.04 5.36
N ILE A 236 -18.35 8.19 5.58
CA ILE A 236 -19.26 7.07 5.86
C ILE A 236 -19.31 6.10 4.67
N ALA A 237 -19.40 6.62 3.44
CA ALA A 237 -19.44 5.81 2.21
C ALA A 237 -18.14 5.05 1.95
N SER A 238 -16.99 5.55 2.43
CA SER A 238 -15.69 4.87 2.32
C SER A 238 -15.62 3.50 3.02
N GLY A 239 -16.63 3.19 3.85
CA GLY A 239 -16.82 1.90 4.48
C GLY A 239 -17.31 0.78 3.54
N VAL A 240 -17.77 1.09 2.33
CA VAL A 240 -18.25 0.07 1.38
C VAL A 240 -17.06 -0.60 0.70
N TYR A 241 -17.01 -1.94 0.73
CA TYR A 241 -16.00 -2.71 0.00
C TYR A 241 -16.61 -3.96 -0.61
N ARG A 242 -15.99 -4.43 -1.70
CA ARG A 242 -16.37 -5.65 -2.41
C ARG A 242 -15.30 -6.72 -2.21
N LEU A 243 -15.75 -7.94 -1.95
CA LEU A 243 -14.93 -9.15 -1.96
C LEU A 243 -15.24 -9.96 -3.21
N ASN A 244 -14.17 -10.45 -3.84
CA ASN A 244 -14.27 -11.35 -4.98
C ASN A 244 -14.70 -12.75 -4.54
N TRP A 245 -15.14 -13.57 -5.48
CA TRP A 245 -15.63 -14.94 -5.22
C TRP A 245 -14.55 -15.87 -4.66
N ASN A 246 -13.27 -15.57 -4.91
CA ASN A 246 -12.12 -16.31 -4.38
C ASN A 246 -11.57 -15.73 -3.06
N GLU A 247 -12.16 -14.65 -2.53
CA GLU A 247 -11.66 -13.94 -1.36
C GLU A 247 -12.59 -14.11 -0.14
N VAL A 248 -11.98 -14.31 1.02
CA VAL A 248 -12.62 -14.16 2.33
C VAL A 248 -11.91 -13.03 3.07
N ALA A 249 -12.68 -12.26 3.85
CA ALA A 249 -12.11 -11.21 4.65
C ALA A 249 -12.39 -11.36 6.14
N ILE A 250 -11.38 -11.02 6.94
CA ILE A 250 -11.50 -10.92 8.40
C ILE A 250 -11.58 -9.43 8.75
N VAL A 251 -12.70 -9.02 9.32
CA VAL A 251 -12.91 -7.66 9.80
C VAL A 251 -12.38 -7.56 11.23
N LYS A 252 -11.41 -6.67 11.44
CA LYS A 252 -10.87 -6.33 12.76
C LYS A 252 -11.49 -5.03 13.22
N ARG A 253 -11.82 -4.93 14.50
CA ARG A 253 -12.21 -3.67 15.16
C ARG A 253 -11.21 -3.37 16.27
N PHE A 254 -10.58 -2.21 16.20
CA PHE A 254 -9.47 -1.85 17.11
C PHE A 254 -8.41 -2.95 17.24
N GLY A 255 -8.09 -3.62 16.12
CA GLY A 255 -7.09 -4.70 16.06
C GLY A 255 -7.59 -6.10 16.44
N LYS A 256 -8.77 -6.26 17.06
CA LYS A 256 -9.33 -7.57 17.40
C LYS A 256 -10.24 -8.11 16.29
N PRO A 257 -10.12 -9.39 15.88
CA PRO A 257 -11.04 -9.99 14.90
C PRO A 257 -12.44 -10.13 15.51
N ILE A 258 -13.48 -9.72 14.76
CA ILE A 258 -14.88 -9.83 15.20
C ILE A 258 -15.66 -10.79 14.33
N ARG A 259 -15.47 -10.72 13.00
CA ARG A 259 -16.27 -11.49 12.04
C ARG A 259 -15.46 -11.86 10.82
N GLN A 260 -15.74 -13.05 10.32
CA GLN A 260 -15.36 -13.51 8.99
C GLN A 260 -16.48 -13.20 8.01
N VAL A 261 -16.12 -12.77 6.82
CA VAL A 261 -17.06 -12.29 5.81
C VAL A 261 -16.73 -12.96 4.47
N GLU A 262 -17.74 -13.56 3.87
CA GLU A 262 -17.67 -14.28 2.60
C GLU A 262 -17.79 -13.32 1.40
N ALA A 263 -17.66 -13.86 0.17
CA ALA A 263 -17.74 -13.08 -1.06
C ALA A 263 -19.04 -12.26 -1.16
N GLY A 264 -18.94 -11.01 -1.62
CA GLY A 264 -20.08 -10.11 -1.72
C GLY A 264 -19.76 -8.64 -1.46
N LEU A 265 -20.80 -7.81 -1.45
CA LEU A 265 -20.71 -6.40 -1.08
C LEU A 265 -20.91 -6.26 0.42
N HIS A 266 -19.95 -5.66 1.10
CA HIS A 266 -19.94 -5.54 2.56
C HIS A 266 -19.64 -4.12 3.01
N TYR A 267 -20.08 -3.81 4.23
CA TYR A 267 -19.84 -2.53 4.87
C TYR A 267 -18.99 -2.72 6.13
N ARG A 268 -17.88 -1.98 6.18
CA ARG A 268 -17.06 -1.80 7.39
C ARG A 268 -17.23 -0.39 7.92
N LEU A 269 -17.02 -0.23 9.22
CA LEU A 269 -16.84 1.12 9.77
C LEU A 269 -15.59 1.77 9.15
N PRO A 270 -15.64 3.05 8.77
CA PRO A 270 -14.49 3.76 8.21
C PRO A 270 -13.27 3.70 9.13
N TRP A 271 -12.08 3.79 8.53
CA TRP A 271 -10.82 3.85 9.27
C TRP A 271 -10.82 5.04 10.23
N PRO A 272 -10.37 4.91 11.50
CA PRO A 272 -9.55 3.84 12.09
C PRO A 272 -10.32 2.75 12.87
N LEU A 273 -11.65 2.73 12.84
CA LEU A 273 -12.44 1.84 13.70
C LEU A 273 -12.32 0.37 13.27
N GLU A 274 -12.47 0.09 11.97
CA GLU A 274 -12.38 -1.26 11.41
C GLU A 274 -11.38 -1.36 10.25
N THR A 275 -10.59 -2.44 10.26
CA THR A 275 -9.67 -2.82 9.17
C THR A 275 -10.07 -4.18 8.61
N VAL A 276 -9.78 -4.40 7.32
CA VAL A 276 -10.19 -5.60 6.59
C VAL A 276 -8.98 -6.23 5.96
N ASN A 277 -8.67 -7.46 6.35
CA ASN A 277 -7.66 -8.28 5.70
C ASN A 277 -8.35 -9.25 4.76
N ARG A 278 -8.00 -9.20 3.48
CA ARG A 278 -8.55 -10.06 2.43
C ARG A 278 -7.57 -11.20 2.15
N ILE A 279 -8.08 -12.41 2.00
CA ILE A 279 -7.29 -13.61 1.75
C ILE A 279 -7.96 -14.36 0.60
N ALA A 280 -7.18 -14.67 -0.44
CA ALA A 280 -7.63 -15.57 -1.48
C ALA A 280 -7.55 -17.02 -0.97
N LEU A 281 -8.70 -17.69 -0.88
CA LEU A 281 -8.80 -19.09 -0.42
C LEU A 281 -8.42 -20.09 -1.50
N THR A 282 -8.58 -19.72 -2.77
CA THR A 282 -8.45 -20.62 -3.93
C THR A 282 -7.09 -20.54 -4.61
N ASP A 283 -6.22 -19.65 -4.15
CA ASP A 283 -4.88 -19.49 -4.73
C ASP A 283 -3.97 -20.60 -4.21
N VAL A 284 -3.47 -21.41 -5.14
CA VAL A 284 -2.42 -22.39 -4.85
C VAL A 284 -1.10 -21.63 -4.72
N ARG A 285 -0.49 -21.73 -3.55
CA ARG A 285 0.83 -21.16 -3.28
C ARG A 285 1.88 -22.24 -3.41
N THR A 286 3.01 -21.87 -3.95
CA THR A 286 4.13 -22.76 -4.24
C THR A 286 5.33 -22.29 -3.42
N GLU A 287 5.89 -23.18 -2.61
CA GLU A 287 7.09 -22.91 -1.82
C GLU A 287 8.21 -23.84 -2.23
N HIS A 288 9.38 -23.26 -2.42
CA HIS A 288 10.59 -24.00 -2.75
C HIS A 288 11.28 -24.43 -1.46
N VAL A 289 11.44 -25.74 -1.31
CA VAL A 289 12.29 -26.33 -0.28
C VAL A 289 13.72 -26.34 -0.86
N PRO A 290 14.65 -25.61 -0.24
CA PRO A 290 16.01 -25.48 -0.73
C PRO A 290 16.72 -26.83 -0.72
N SER A 291 17.77 -26.93 -1.54
CA SER A 291 18.61 -28.12 -1.57
C SER A 291 19.18 -28.42 -0.20
N SER A 292 18.96 -29.65 0.26
CA SER A 292 19.44 -30.15 1.55
C SER A 292 20.05 -31.53 1.36
N LEU A 293 21.23 -31.73 1.95
CA LEU A 293 21.91 -33.01 1.97
C LEU A 293 21.27 -33.90 3.05
N MET A 294 20.85 -35.10 2.66
CA MET A 294 20.16 -36.05 3.53
C MET A 294 20.87 -37.40 3.52
N LEU A 295 20.78 -38.11 4.64
CA LEU A 295 21.31 -39.46 4.81
C LEU A 295 20.17 -40.46 4.64
N THR A 296 20.37 -41.45 3.77
CA THR A 296 19.44 -42.56 3.56
C THR A 296 19.63 -43.63 4.65
N GLY A 297 18.69 -44.57 4.75
CA GLY A 297 18.76 -45.65 5.73
C GLY A 297 19.94 -46.61 5.53
N ASP A 298 20.54 -46.64 4.33
CA ASP A 298 21.74 -47.39 3.97
C ASP A 298 23.02 -46.51 3.95
N GLU A 299 23.02 -45.43 4.72
CA GLU A 299 24.18 -44.53 4.95
C GLU A 299 24.70 -43.80 3.69
N ASN A 300 23.90 -43.70 2.63
CA ASN A 300 24.25 -42.90 1.45
C ASN A 300 23.80 -41.45 1.61
N LEU A 301 24.55 -40.55 0.99
CA LEU A 301 24.20 -39.13 0.94
C LEU A 301 23.44 -38.85 -0.36
N ILE A 302 22.34 -38.10 -0.25
CA ILE A 302 21.51 -37.67 -1.39
C ILE A 302 21.15 -36.19 -1.23
N GLU A 303 21.23 -35.46 -2.34
CA GLU A 303 20.85 -34.06 -2.42
C GLU A 303 19.40 -33.96 -2.90
N ILE A 304 18.55 -33.35 -2.05
CA ILE A 304 17.10 -33.32 -2.25
C ILE A 304 16.63 -31.88 -2.34
N GLU A 305 15.89 -31.58 -3.43
CA GLU A 305 15.14 -30.34 -3.60
C GLU A 305 13.68 -30.68 -3.85
N ALA A 306 12.78 -29.92 -3.25
CA ALA A 306 11.34 -30.16 -3.38
C ALA A 306 10.54 -28.87 -3.55
N ILE A 307 9.36 -29.03 -4.11
CA ILE A 307 8.35 -27.98 -4.21
C ILE A 307 7.11 -28.44 -3.47
N ALA A 308 6.63 -27.59 -2.56
CA ALA A 308 5.42 -27.81 -1.80
C ALA A 308 4.32 -26.89 -2.30
N GLN A 309 3.20 -27.47 -2.75
CA GLN A 309 2.01 -26.71 -3.12
C GLN A 309 0.98 -26.79 -2.01
N TYR A 310 0.47 -25.64 -1.57
CA TYR A 310 -0.51 -25.57 -0.50
C TYR A 310 -1.58 -24.52 -0.77
N GLN A 311 -2.71 -24.68 -0.07
CA GLN A 311 -3.83 -23.74 -0.06
C GLN A 311 -4.26 -23.43 1.37
N VAL A 312 -4.94 -22.31 1.56
CA VAL A 312 -5.47 -21.92 2.87
C VAL A 312 -6.76 -22.70 3.14
N LYS A 313 -6.77 -23.51 4.20
CA LYS A 313 -7.96 -24.24 4.69
C LYS A 313 -8.74 -23.42 5.71
N ASP A 314 -8.04 -22.79 6.65
CA ASP A 314 -8.61 -21.91 7.66
C ASP A 314 -7.89 -20.53 7.65
N PRO A 315 -8.55 -19.47 7.14
CA PRO A 315 -8.00 -18.11 7.11
C PRO A 315 -7.62 -17.54 8.47
N PHE A 316 -8.33 -17.94 9.53
CA PHE A 316 -8.11 -17.40 10.86
C PHE A 316 -6.81 -17.95 11.44
N ALA A 317 -6.68 -19.28 11.46
CA ALA A 317 -5.46 -19.96 11.85
C ALA A 317 -4.24 -19.48 11.04
N PHE A 318 -4.40 -19.34 9.72
CA PHE A 318 -3.33 -18.88 8.83
C PHE A 318 -2.78 -17.49 9.14
N ILE A 319 -3.64 -16.54 9.56
CA ILE A 319 -3.21 -15.16 9.87
C ILE A 319 -2.68 -15.02 11.29
N TYR A 320 -3.25 -15.75 12.24
CA TYR A 320 -3.06 -15.46 13.66
C TYR A 320 -2.14 -16.44 14.37
N ASN A 321 -1.99 -17.65 13.85
CA ASN A 321 -1.11 -18.66 14.45
C ASN A 321 0.28 -18.67 13.79
N LEU A 322 0.42 -18.05 12.62
CA LEU A 322 1.64 -18.11 11.81
C LEU A 322 2.28 -16.72 11.67
N SER A 323 3.57 -16.63 11.96
CA SER A 323 4.39 -15.46 11.66
C SER A 323 4.89 -15.47 10.20
N ASP A 324 5.37 -16.63 9.74
CA ASP A 324 5.82 -16.86 8.37
C ASP A 324 5.29 -18.24 7.87
N PRO A 325 4.23 -18.24 7.04
CA PRO A 325 3.66 -19.48 6.52
C PRO A 325 4.59 -20.24 5.58
N GLY A 326 5.42 -19.55 4.79
CA GLY A 326 6.31 -20.17 3.81
C GLY A 326 7.44 -20.93 4.50
N GLU A 327 8.05 -20.32 5.52
CA GLU A 327 9.06 -20.97 6.35
C GLU A 327 8.51 -22.19 7.09
N LEU A 328 7.31 -22.11 7.66
CA LEU A 328 6.71 -23.26 8.34
C LEU A 328 6.49 -24.44 7.39
N VAL A 329 5.92 -24.19 6.20
CA VAL A 329 5.69 -25.23 5.19
C VAL A 329 7.02 -25.83 4.75
N ARG A 330 8.03 -25.01 4.46
CA ARG A 330 9.37 -25.47 4.09
C ARG A 330 9.97 -26.40 5.14
N ASN A 331 9.94 -25.99 6.41
CA ASN A 331 10.54 -26.76 7.51
C ASN A 331 9.77 -28.07 7.77
N ALA A 332 8.44 -28.04 7.67
CA ALA A 332 7.60 -29.23 7.84
C ALA A 332 7.86 -30.25 6.72
N VAL A 333 7.92 -29.80 5.46
CA VAL A 333 8.19 -30.67 4.30
C VAL A 333 9.62 -31.18 4.33
N GLU A 334 10.62 -30.36 4.67
CA GLU A 334 12.01 -30.81 4.82
C GLU A 334 12.13 -31.90 5.90
N ALA A 335 11.51 -31.70 7.06
CA ALA A 335 11.52 -32.68 8.14
C ALA A 335 10.82 -33.99 7.75
N ALA A 336 9.70 -33.91 7.05
CA ALA A 336 8.97 -35.08 6.55
C ALA A 336 9.77 -35.87 5.50
N LEU A 337 10.37 -35.16 4.54
CA LEU A 337 11.25 -35.76 3.54
C LEU A 337 12.46 -36.42 4.21
N ARG A 338 13.14 -35.72 5.13
CA ARG A 338 14.29 -36.27 5.87
C ARG A 338 13.91 -37.52 6.66
N ASN A 339 12.74 -37.52 7.29
CA ASN A 339 12.23 -38.68 8.00
C ASN A 339 12.02 -39.87 7.07
N GLN A 340 11.40 -39.65 5.92
CA GLN A 340 11.09 -40.71 4.96
C GLN A 340 12.35 -41.24 4.25
N ILE A 341 13.30 -40.36 3.94
CA ILE A 341 14.58 -40.72 3.31
C ILE A 341 15.41 -41.57 4.27
N ASN A 342 15.41 -41.28 5.56
CA ASN A 342 16.17 -42.05 6.55
C ASN A 342 15.61 -43.49 6.76
N GLN A 343 14.44 -43.84 6.24
CA GLN A 343 13.81 -45.15 6.44
C GLN A 343 14.15 -46.18 5.37
N GLY A 344 14.62 -45.77 4.19
CA GLY A 344 14.78 -46.63 3.03
C GLY A 344 16.18 -46.58 2.41
N PRO A 345 16.55 -47.60 1.62
CA PRO A 345 17.79 -47.58 0.85
C PRO A 345 17.70 -46.58 -0.30
N ILE A 346 18.84 -46.03 -0.74
CA ILE A 346 18.90 -45.03 -1.81
C ILE A 346 18.32 -45.55 -3.14
N ASP A 347 18.55 -46.83 -3.42
CA ASP A 347 18.10 -47.50 -4.64
C ASP A 347 16.57 -47.45 -4.83
N PHE A 348 15.83 -47.62 -3.73
CA PHE A 348 14.37 -47.52 -3.74
C PHE A 348 13.90 -46.11 -4.11
N MET A 349 14.64 -45.08 -3.68
CA MET A 349 14.27 -43.68 -3.93
C MET A 349 14.51 -43.27 -5.39
N LEU A 350 15.57 -43.83 -6.00
CA LEU A 350 15.96 -43.53 -7.38
C LEU A 350 15.16 -44.32 -8.43
N THR A 351 14.36 -45.31 -8.01
CA THR A 351 13.61 -46.19 -8.90
C THR A 351 12.09 -46.06 -8.69
N GLU A 352 11.49 -47.00 -7.95
CA GLU A 352 10.03 -47.16 -7.86
C GLU A 352 9.43 -46.40 -6.66
N GLY A 353 10.23 -46.12 -5.63
CA GLY A 353 9.78 -45.57 -4.35
C GLY A 353 9.52 -44.08 -4.33
N LYS A 354 9.85 -43.34 -5.41
CA LYS A 354 9.74 -41.88 -5.45
C LYS A 354 8.33 -41.38 -5.13
N GLY A 355 7.31 -41.96 -5.77
CA GLY A 355 5.91 -41.59 -5.55
C GLY A 355 5.45 -41.87 -4.12
N GLU A 356 5.82 -43.03 -3.57
CA GLU A 356 5.46 -43.40 -2.20
C GLU A 356 6.12 -42.48 -1.16
N ILE A 357 7.39 -42.10 -1.38
CA ILE A 357 8.10 -41.16 -0.52
C ILE A 357 7.41 -39.80 -0.51
N GLN A 358 7.00 -39.30 -1.68
CA GLN A 358 6.29 -38.03 -1.82
C GLN A 358 4.93 -38.05 -1.13
N GLU A 359 4.16 -39.13 -1.29
CA GLU A 359 2.85 -39.28 -0.67
C GLU A 359 2.95 -39.37 0.86
N ARG A 360 3.87 -40.20 1.38
CA ARG A 360 4.10 -40.33 2.82
C ARG A 360 4.65 -39.04 3.42
N ALA A 361 5.59 -38.38 2.74
CA ALA A 361 6.11 -37.08 3.18
C ALA A 361 5.02 -36.01 3.20
N GLN A 362 4.10 -36.00 2.22
CA GLN A 362 2.94 -35.11 2.22
C GLN A 362 2.04 -35.36 3.44
N GLN A 363 1.75 -36.62 3.76
CA GLN A 363 0.92 -36.97 4.92
C GLN A 363 1.57 -36.53 6.24
N ILE A 364 2.85 -36.87 6.44
CA ILE A 364 3.62 -36.50 7.63
C ILE A 364 3.72 -34.97 7.77
N ALA A 365 3.97 -34.25 6.67
CA ALA A 365 4.03 -32.79 6.67
C ALA A 365 2.66 -32.17 6.97
N GLN A 366 1.56 -32.73 6.43
CA GLN A 366 0.20 -32.27 6.73
C GLN A 366 -0.13 -32.45 8.22
N ASP A 367 0.20 -33.61 8.80
CA ASP A 367 -0.02 -33.86 10.23
C ASP A 367 0.78 -32.89 11.10
N ALA A 368 2.03 -32.59 10.74
CA ALA A 368 2.85 -31.60 11.43
C ALA A 368 2.24 -30.18 11.34
N LEU A 369 1.74 -29.79 10.16
CA LEU A 369 1.08 -28.51 9.94
C LEU A 369 -0.26 -28.40 10.69
N ASP A 370 -1.00 -29.49 10.81
CA ASP A 370 -2.27 -29.55 11.56
C ASP A 370 -2.04 -29.49 13.08
N GLN A 371 -0.99 -30.15 13.60
CA GLN A 371 -0.59 -30.08 15.02
C GLN A 371 -0.21 -28.66 15.45
N GLN A 372 0.40 -27.88 14.55
CA GLN A 372 0.72 -26.48 14.78
C GLN A 372 -0.49 -25.53 14.60
N GLY A 373 -1.66 -26.08 14.26
CA GLY A 373 -2.86 -25.28 14.01
C GLY A 373 -2.65 -24.25 12.90
N SER A 374 -1.92 -24.60 11.84
CA SER A 374 -1.53 -23.67 10.78
C SER A 374 -2.69 -23.21 9.89
N GLY A 375 -3.76 -24.02 9.80
CA GLY A 375 -4.85 -23.78 8.85
C GLY A 375 -4.44 -23.96 7.38
N ILE A 376 -3.31 -24.64 7.13
CA ILE A 376 -2.78 -24.91 5.79
C ILE A 376 -3.21 -26.32 5.35
N ARG A 377 -3.59 -26.46 4.07
CA ARG A 377 -3.75 -27.76 3.41
C ARG A 377 -2.67 -27.91 2.35
N LEU A 378 -1.83 -28.92 2.53
CA LEU A 378 -0.84 -29.35 1.57
C LEU A 378 -1.51 -30.15 0.46
N LEU A 379 -1.30 -29.74 -0.78
CA LEU A 379 -1.88 -30.37 -1.97
C LEU A 379 -0.94 -31.44 -2.54
N THR A 380 0.32 -31.07 -2.73
CA THR A 380 1.34 -31.91 -3.34
C THR A 380 2.72 -31.57 -2.79
N VAL A 381 3.56 -32.59 -2.60
CA VAL A 381 5.01 -32.46 -2.40
C VAL A 381 5.73 -33.08 -3.60
N GLN A 382 6.43 -32.26 -4.38
CA GLN A 382 7.12 -32.71 -5.58
C GLN A 382 8.64 -32.64 -5.44
N LEU A 383 9.33 -33.78 -5.58
CA LEU A 383 10.79 -33.81 -5.67
C LEU A 383 11.22 -33.24 -7.03
N THR A 384 11.99 -32.17 -7.00
CA THR A 384 12.56 -31.51 -8.19
C THR A 384 13.99 -32.00 -8.45
N LYS A 385 14.71 -32.36 -7.39
CA LYS A 385 16.05 -32.95 -7.45
C LYS A 385 16.17 -34.07 -6.42
N ASP A 386 16.74 -35.19 -6.84
CA ASP A 386 16.92 -36.41 -6.05
C ASP A 386 18.18 -37.14 -6.49
N ALA A 387 19.32 -36.46 -6.41
CA ALA A 387 20.58 -36.89 -7.00
C ALA A 387 21.66 -37.09 -5.93
N PRO A 388 22.52 -38.13 -6.04
CA PRO A 388 23.71 -38.23 -5.20
C PRO A 388 24.62 -36.98 -5.32
N PRO A 389 25.52 -36.74 -4.35
CA PRO A 389 26.54 -35.70 -4.46
C PRO A 389 27.38 -35.83 -5.74
N GLY A 390 27.81 -34.69 -6.27
CA GLY A 390 28.59 -34.64 -7.52
C GLY A 390 29.84 -35.53 -7.51
N ASP A 391 30.50 -35.67 -6.36
CA ASP A 391 31.74 -36.44 -6.20
C ASP A 391 31.56 -37.95 -6.41
N VAL A 392 30.35 -38.48 -6.19
CA VAL A 392 30.05 -39.93 -6.29
C VAL A 392 29.11 -40.27 -7.45
N MET A 393 28.63 -39.27 -8.19
CA MET A 393 27.66 -39.43 -9.26
C MET A 393 28.10 -40.45 -10.33
N GLU A 394 29.38 -40.46 -10.69
CA GLU A 394 29.94 -41.38 -11.69
C GLU A 394 29.83 -42.83 -11.24
N ALA A 395 30.22 -43.14 -10.00
CA ALA A 395 30.12 -44.48 -9.43
C ALA A 395 28.65 -44.97 -9.34
N PHE A 396 27.71 -44.07 -9.02
CA PHE A 396 26.28 -44.40 -9.01
C PHE A 396 25.74 -44.67 -10.43
N ARG A 397 26.19 -43.89 -11.43
CA ARG A 397 25.83 -44.12 -12.84
C ARG A 397 26.35 -45.46 -13.34
N ASP A 398 27.56 -45.85 -12.95
CA ASP A 398 28.12 -47.15 -13.32
C ASP A 398 27.28 -48.31 -12.77
N VAL A 399 26.84 -48.22 -11.50
CA VAL A 399 25.96 -49.23 -10.88
C VAL A 399 24.59 -49.29 -11.57
N ALA A 400 24.03 -48.13 -11.92
CA ALA A 400 22.76 -48.06 -12.64
C ALA A 400 22.88 -48.68 -14.05
N SER A 401 23.94 -48.34 -14.80
CA SER A 401 24.23 -48.91 -16.12
C SER A 401 24.41 -50.43 -16.03
N ALA A 402 25.16 -50.92 -15.04
CA ALA A 402 25.36 -52.36 -14.86
C ALA A 402 24.04 -53.12 -14.56
N ARG A 403 23.06 -52.47 -13.91
CA ARG A 403 21.73 -53.04 -13.70
C ARG A 403 20.90 -53.04 -14.99
N GLU A 404 20.93 -51.95 -15.74
CA GLU A 404 20.27 -51.87 -17.05
C GLU A 404 20.84 -52.92 -18.01
N ASP A 405 22.17 -53.12 -18.03
CA ASP A 405 22.84 -54.17 -18.79
C ASP A 405 22.40 -55.57 -18.33
N LYS A 406 22.33 -55.81 -17.02
CA LYS A 406 21.83 -57.08 -16.47
C LYS A 406 20.40 -57.37 -16.93
N ASP A 407 19.50 -56.40 -16.82
CA ASP A 407 18.10 -56.56 -17.21
C ASP A 407 17.98 -56.75 -18.73
N THR A 408 18.81 -56.07 -19.51
CA THR A 408 18.95 -56.29 -20.95
C THR A 408 19.37 -57.72 -21.26
N TYR A 409 20.43 -58.23 -20.62
CA TYR A 409 20.87 -59.62 -20.82
C TYR A 409 19.83 -60.65 -20.40
N ILE A 410 19.09 -60.41 -19.32
CA ILE A 410 17.98 -61.28 -18.90
C ILE A 410 16.89 -61.28 -19.97
N ASN A 411 16.49 -60.11 -20.46
CA ASN A 411 15.47 -59.98 -21.49
C ASN A 411 15.90 -60.62 -22.81
N GLU A 412 17.15 -60.45 -23.23
CA GLU A 412 17.73 -61.13 -24.39
C GLU A 412 17.76 -62.65 -24.22
N ALA A 413 18.15 -63.15 -23.04
CA ALA A 413 18.15 -64.58 -22.76
C ALA A 413 16.73 -65.17 -22.77
N LEU A 414 15.74 -64.46 -22.21
CA LEU A 414 14.33 -64.86 -22.26
C LEU A 414 13.78 -64.82 -23.68
N ALA A 415 14.15 -63.82 -24.47
CA ALA A 415 13.77 -63.72 -25.88
C ALA A 415 14.37 -64.88 -26.69
N TYR A 416 15.67 -65.16 -26.53
CA TYR A 416 16.35 -66.28 -27.16
C TYR A 416 15.73 -67.63 -26.78
N GLN A 417 15.44 -67.84 -25.49
CA GLN A 417 14.75 -69.02 -25.00
C GLN A 417 13.38 -69.18 -25.67
N SER A 418 12.59 -68.10 -25.70
CA SER A 418 11.24 -68.09 -26.29
C SER A 418 11.28 -68.37 -27.78
N GLU A 419 12.24 -67.78 -28.50
CA GLU A 419 12.48 -68.03 -29.92
C GLU A 419 12.85 -69.49 -30.19
N LEU A 420 13.83 -70.03 -29.44
CA LEU A 420 14.29 -71.41 -29.59
C LEU A 420 13.18 -72.42 -29.33
N VAL A 421 12.41 -72.24 -28.25
CA VAL A 421 11.28 -73.11 -27.91
C VAL A 421 10.18 -73.03 -28.97
N THR A 422 9.89 -71.83 -29.48
CA THR A 422 8.86 -71.64 -30.51
C THR A 422 9.28 -72.28 -31.83
N LYS A 423 10.54 -72.10 -32.25
CA LYS A 423 11.11 -72.77 -33.43
C LYS A 423 11.08 -74.28 -33.30
N ALA A 424 11.57 -74.82 -32.19
CA ALA A 424 11.58 -76.26 -31.95
C ALA A 424 10.17 -76.87 -31.95
N ARG A 425 9.18 -76.18 -31.35
CA ARG A 425 7.77 -76.58 -31.42
C ARG A 425 7.22 -76.52 -32.85
N GLY A 426 7.55 -75.48 -33.60
CA GLY A 426 7.16 -75.32 -35.00
C GLY A 426 7.73 -76.43 -35.89
N GLU A 427 9.01 -76.77 -35.72
CA GLU A 427 9.67 -77.86 -36.43
C GLU A 427 9.08 -79.24 -36.07
N ALA A 428 8.83 -79.48 -34.78
CA ALA A 428 8.17 -80.71 -34.33
C ALA A 428 6.78 -80.85 -34.94
N GLN A 429 5.97 -79.78 -34.91
CA GLN A 429 4.64 -79.79 -35.53
C GLN A 429 4.73 -80.00 -37.05
N LYS A 430 5.64 -79.29 -37.73
CA LYS A 430 5.86 -79.44 -39.17
C LYS A 430 6.20 -80.89 -39.54
N LEU A 431 7.09 -81.54 -38.79
CA LEU A 431 7.48 -82.93 -39.03
C LEU A 431 6.30 -83.90 -38.84
N VAL A 432 5.46 -83.67 -37.82
CA VAL A 432 4.23 -84.45 -37.60
C VAL A 432 3.26 -84.27 -38.76
N GLU A 433 3.01 -83.03 -39.20
CA GLU A 433 2.12 -82.74 -40.34
C GLU A 433 2.65 -83.33 -41.65
N GLU A 434 3.95 -83.25 -41.92
CA GLU A 434 4.60 -83.87 -43.09
C GLU A 434 4.44 -85.40 -43.08
N ALA A 435 4.62 -86.04 -41.92
CA ALA A 435 4.42 -87.48 -41.78
C ALA A 435 2.95 -87.90 -41.98
N LEU A 436 2.00 -87.10 -41.46
CA LEU A 436 0.57 -87.32 -41.67
C LEU A 436 0.16 -87.11 -43.13
N ALA A 437 0.68 -86.07 -43.78
CA ALA A 437 0.47 -85.79 -45.20
C ALA A 437 1.02 -86.92 -46.07
N TYR A 438 2.25 -87.39 -45.83
CA TYR A 438 2.84 -88.52 -46.54
C TYR A 438 2.03 -89.81 -46.36
N ARG A 439 1.57 -90.09 -45.13
CA ARG A 439 0.69 -91.23 -44.85
C ARG A 439 -0.62 -91.11 -45.65
N GLY A 440 -1.25 -89.93 -45.64
CA GLY A 440 -2.46 -89.65 -46.39
C GLY A 440 -2.26 -89.84 -47.90
N GLU A 441 -1.20 -89.27 -48.46
CA GLU A 441 -0.82 -89.41 -49.86
C GLU A 441 -0.63 -90.88 -50.25
N LYS A 442 0.07 -91.68 -49.43
CA LYS A 442 0.28 -93.11 -49.68
C LYS A 442 -1.03 -93.90 -49.68
N ILE A 443 -1.91 -93.64 -48.72
CA ILE A 443 -3.23 -94.30 -48.65
C ILE A 443 -4.09 -93.92 -49.86
N HIS A 444 -4.15 -92.63 -50.21
CA HIS A 444 -4.94 -92.16 -51.36
C HIS A 444 -4.39 -92.69 -52.69
N THR A 445 -3.07 -92.71 -52.88
CA THR A 445 -2.44 -93.26 -54.08
C THR A 445 -2.73 -94.75 -54.21
N ALA A 446 -2.54 -95.53 -53.13
CA ALA A 446 -2.84 -96.97 -53.13
C ALA A 446 -4.33 -97.25 -53.39
N THR A 447 -5.23 -96.45 -52.80
CA THR A 447 -6.68 -96.58 -53.01
C THR A 447 -7.06 -96.20 -54.45
N GLY A 448 -6.45 -95.16 -55.00
CA GLY A 448 -6.66 -94.72 -56.38
C GLY A 448 -6.14 -95.75 -57.40
N ASP A 449 -4.97 -96.32 -57.16
CA ASP A 449 -4.39 -97.38 -58.01
C ASP A 449 -5.22 -98.66 -57.93
N ALA A 450 -5.68 -99.06 -56.73
CA ALA A 450 -6.59 -100.19 -56.55
C ALA A 450 -7.93 -99.95 -57.27
N GLY A 451 -8.53 -98.77 -57.12
CA GLY A 451 -9.76 -98.39 -57.82
C GLY A 451 -9.59 -98.38 -59.35
N ARG A 452 -8.45 -97.88 -59.85
CA ARG A 452 -8.09 -97.91 -61.27
C ARG A 452 -7.92 -99.33 -61.79
N PHE A 453 -7.29 -100.20 -61.00
CA PHE A 453 -7.15 -101.63 -61.34
C PHE A 453 -8.51 -102.33 -61.42
N ILE A 454 -9.36 -102.17 -60.40
CA ILE A 454 -10.72 -102.73 -60.39
C ILE A 454 -11.52 -102.26 -61.61
N SER A 455 -11.46 -100.96 -61.92
CA SER A 455 -12.15 -100.39 -63.09
C SER A 455 -11.66 -100.99 -64.41
N LYS A 456 -10.35 -101.22 -64.56
CA LYS A 456 -9.80 -101.92 -65.74
C LYS A 456 -10.29 -103.35 -65.83
N VAL A 457 -10.27 -104.11 -64.73
CA VAL A 457 -10.73 -105.52 -64.71
C VAL A 457 -12.20 -105.63 -65.10
N LEU A 458 -13.05 -104.74 -64.58
CA LEU A 458 -14.47 -104.70 -64.92
C LEU A 458 -14.71 -104.44 -66.42
N GLU A 459 -13.90 -103.58 -67.04
CA GLU A 459 -14.04 -103.29 -68.47
C GLU A 459 -13.56 -104.45 -69.36
N TYR A 460 -12.58 -105.25 -68.91
CA TYR A 460 -12.19 -106.49 -69.60
C TYR A 460 -13.20 -107.64 -69.47
N GLN A 461 -14.12 -107.55 -68.50
CA GLN A 461 -15.13 -108.58 -68.23
C GLN A 461 -16.49 -108.31 -68.90
N LYS A 462 -16.65 -107.14 -69.52
CA LYS A 462 -17.75 -106.84 -70.45
C LYS A 462 -17.42 -107.35 -71.85
#